data_AF-A0AAW9NM85-F1
#
_entry.id   AF-A0AAW9NM85-F1
#
_cell.length_a   1.000
_cell.length_b   1.000
_cell.length_c   1.000
_cell.angle_alpha   90.00
_cell.angle_beta   90.00
_cell.angle_gamma   90.00
#
_symmetry.space_group_name_H-M   'P 1'
#
loop_
_entity.id
_entity.type
_entity.pdbx_description
1 polymer ?
#
loop_
_entity_poly.entity_id
_entity_poly.type
_entity_poly.pdbx_seq_one_letter_code
_entity_poly.pdbx_strand_id
1 'polypeptide(L)'
;MIEVSKEYKSAVYAPIRKTSAKINFEILDNSAYDDVTLSTSSEAPLSRIDQVANRARQTAHKYATFERDYFRLDGSLRIPPRPNDGNSEVGWWSGEISREDGIFDVPQTLTMSFEEPHNSMGLTLAFDAVANEYPSHFKIEVFQQNDILIASKEVEDHKGASFVWVQGLDEYRKIIITFYKWAKPYRRARVVNIDFGVFQEYEGNKLIKVNLVEQMNVVGDTLPANELKFTIDNSSKEFNILNPQGFYRFLKERQEVAVKLGVEIEEDEFEYVTAKGYYLTDWQSDEGALTTTFTARNIFDLLEKEYAQSPVANLYELAEDILIKAGVAQYLIDNTLKNIPTSGFNDKITYRKALQCVGIASKSAVYQDREGAVIIKPFAVLDEGTSYITFAGLDVFTGMITPTVYSGYDMKNITFDNVYKEPQINLEKLVQTLTMVVHAEGDKTEYTFSNSSVREGASLKCDNALINTFAHAQDVAHWIIDESNLRANYQVNWRQNPALECGDIVFIEDSFGAQKQSRITKNEFEFAGYLSGKTVARGGV
;
A
#
# COMPACT_ATOMS: atom_id res chain seq x y z
N MET A 1 -6.05 12.98 -2.47
CA MET A 1 -6.97 12.55 -3.52
C MET A 1 -6.15 12.07 -4.67
N ILE A 2 -6.47 10.88 -5.14
CA ILE A 2 -5.78 10.22 -6.25
C ILE A 2 -6.17 10.88 -7.56
N GLU A 3 -5.19 11.09 -8.43
CA GLU A 3 -5.42 11.59 -9.79
C GLU A 3 -6.10 10.51 -10.63
N VAL A 4 -7.14 10.91 -11.35
CA VAL A 4 -8.00 10.04 -12.17
C VAL A 4 -8.42 10.80 -13.43
N SER A 5 -8.89 10.07 -14.44
CA SER A 5 -9.31 10.66 -15.71
C SER A 5 -10.51 11.59 -15.58
N LYS A 6 -10.78 12.36 -16.64
CA LYS A 6 -11.95 13.23 -16.71
C LYS A 6 -13.24 12.40 -16.80
N GLU A 7 -13.16 11.27 -17.46
CA GLU A 7 -14.22 10.30 -17.67
C GLU A 7 -14.62 9.70 -16.32
N TYR A 8 -13.65 9.29 -15.50
CA TYR A 8 -13.87 8.81 -14.13
C TYR A 8 -14.58 9.86 -13.26
N LYS A 9 -14.12 11.12 -13.30
CA LYS A 9 -14.74 12.22 -12.53
C LYS A 9 -16.24 12.37 -12.85
N SER A 10 -16.59 12.19 -14.11
CA SER A 10 -17.98 12.27 -14.57
C SER A 10 -18.78 11.01 -14.18
N ALA A 11 -18.17 9.83 -14.33
CA ALA A 11 -18.82 8.54 -14.10
C ALA A 11 -19.08 8.25 -12.62
N VAL A 12 -18.15 8.62 -11.72
CA VAL A 12 -18.25 8.27 -10.29
C VAL A 12 -19.45 8.94 -9.60
N TYR A 13 -19.89 10.10 -10.09
CA TYR A 13 -21.08 10.82 -9.61
C TYR A 13 -22.28 10.73 -10.55
N ALA A 14 -22.20 9.94 -11.63
CA ALA A 14 -23.31 9.78 -12.55
C ALA A 14 -24.54 9.18 -11.84
N PRO A 15 -25.78 9.58 -12.23
CA PRO A 15 -27.01 9.05 -11.62
C PRO A 15 -27.07 7.52 -11.63
N ILE A 16 -26.55 6.91 -12.71
CA ILE A 16 -26.35 5.47 -12.85
C ILE A 16 -24.85 5.27 -13.09
N ARG A 17 -24.24 4.34 -12.36
CA ARG A 17 -22.84 3.94 -12.56
C ARG A 17 -22.71 2.45 -12.31
N LYS A 18 -21.86 1.77 -13.08
CA LYS A 18 -21.40 0.43 -12.72
C LYS A 18 -20.05 0.54 -12.01
N THR A 19 -19.82 -0.39 -11.11
CA THR A 19 -18.59 -0.47 -10.33
C THR A 19 -18.08 -1.89 -10.37
N SER A 20 -16.76 -2.04 -10.28
CA SER A 20 -16.09 -3.33 -10.27
C SER A 20 -15.05 -3.36 -9.15
N ALA A 21 -14.69 -4.55 -8.70
CA ALA A 21 -13.57 -4.74 -7.79
C ALA A 21 -12.69 -5.88 -8.29
N LYS A 22 -11.39 -5.76 -8.06
CA LYS A 22 -10.43 -6.85 -8.25
C LYS A 22 -9.58 -7.01 -7.00
N ILE A 23 -9.21 -8.23 -6.70
CA ILE A 23 -8.19 -8.55 -5.70
C ILE A 23 -7.00 -9.18 -6.41
N ASN A 24 -5.84 -8.59 -6.20
CA ASN A 24 -4.56 -9.18 -6.54
C ASN A 24 -4.02 -9.84 -5.27
N PHE A 25 -3.82 -11.16 -5.29
CA PHE A 25 -3.32 -11.90 -4.16
C PHE A 25 -2.03 -12.63 -4.53
N GLU A 26 -0.94 -12.28 -3.85
CA GLU A 26 0.39 -12.85 -4.04
C GLU A 26 0.60 -14.04 -3.10
N ILE A 27 0.30 -15.26 -3.58
CA ILE A 27 0.51 -16.50 -2.80
C ILE A 27 1.94 -16.97 -3.05
N LEU A 28 2.88 -16.26 -2.43
CA LEU A 28 4.32 -16.43 -2.59
C LEU A 28 4.98 -17.02 -1.34
N ASP A 29 6.06 -17.77 -1.55
CA ASP A 29 6.94 -18.22 -0.49
C ASP A 29 7.95 -17.12 -0.13
N ASN A 30 7.56 -16.24 0.81
CA ASN A 30 8.37 -15.09 1.19
C ASN A 30 9.77 -15.48 1.71
N SER A 31 9.93 -16.63 2.37
CA SER A 31 11.23 -17.08 2.91
C SER A 31 12.21 -17.55 1.83
N ALA A 32 11.72 -17.96 0.66
CA ALA A 32 12.58 -18.40 -0.44
C ALA A 32 13.42 -17.25 -1.00
N TYR A 33 12.92 -16.00 -0.92
CA TYR A 33 13.65 -14.82 -1.37
C TYR A 33 14.88 -14.50 -0.50
N ASP A 34 14.82 -14.82 0.79
CA ASP A 34 15.93 -14.56 1.72
C ASP A 34 17.03 -15.65 1.66
N ASP A 35 16.73 -16.79 1.03
CA ASP A 35 17.59 -17.99 0.99
C ASP A 35 18.09 -18.34 -0.43
N VAL A 36 17.58 -17.67 -1.47
CA VAL A 36 17.95 -17.99 -2.85
C VAL A 36 19.38 -17.57 -3.18
N THR A 37 20.15 -18.52 -3.71
CA THR A 37 21.41 -18.28 -4.41
C THR A 37 21.22 -18.50 -5.90
N LEU A 38 21.59 -17.50 -6.70
CA LEU A 38 21.41 -17.50 -8.15
C LEU A 38 22.70 -17.84 -8.91
N SER A 39 22.58 -18.60 -9.99
CA SER A 39 23.68 -18.86 -10.93
C SER A 39 23.15 -19.05 -12.35
N THR A 40 23.96 -18.72 -13.36
CA THR A 40 23.56 -18.79 -14.78
C THR A 40 24.62 -19.45 -15.65
N SER A 41 24.23 -19.88 -16.86
CA SER A 41 25.16 -20.41 -17.86
C SER A 41 26.10 -19.33 -18.40
N SER A 42 25.59 -18.12 -18.58
CA SER A 42 26.35 -16.98 -19.08
C SER A 42 25.64 -15.67 -18.71
N GLU A 43 26.39 -14.57 -18.66
CA GLU A 43 25.88 -13.27 -18.24
C GLU A 43 26.46 -12.14 -19.12
N ALA A 44 25.59 -11.25 -19.60
CA ALA A 44 26.00 -10.07 -20.36
C ALA A 44 26.54 -8.96 -19.43
N PRO A 45 27.39 -8.03 -19.92
CA PRO A 45 27.96 -6.96 -19.08
C PRO A 45 26.94 -6.02 -18.41
N LEU A 46 25.72 -5.93 -18.93
CA LEU A 46 24.65 -5.08 -18.39
C LEU A 46 23.68 -5.85 -17.46
N SER A 47 23.79 -7.17 -17.43
CA SER A 47 22.93 -8.05 -16.64
C SER A 47 23.15 -7.83 -15.15
N ARG A 48 22.08 -8.07 -14.38
CA ARG A 48 22.05 -8.00 -12.92
C ARG A 48 21.32 -9.22 -12.41
N ILE A 49 22.02 -10.34 -12.27
CA ILE A 49 21.39 -11.59 -11.83
C ILE A 49 20.73 -11.47 -10.45
N ASP A 50 21.28 -10.68 -9.54
CA ASP A 50 20.76 -10.41 -8.20
C ASP A 50 19.33 -9.81 -8.19
N GLN A 51 18.91 -9.22 -9.31
CA GLN A 51 17.57 -8.67 -9.49
C GLN A 51 16.49 -9.74 -9.79
N VAL A 52 16.87 -10.93 -10.25
CA VAL A 52 15.91 -11.95 -10.71
C VAL A 52 14.95 -12.43 -9.61
N ALA A 53 15.28 -12.24 -8.33
CA ALA A 53 14.42 -12.62 -7.22
C ALA A 53 14.19 -11.43 -6.26
N ASN A 54 13.98 -10.22 -6.78
CA ASN A 54 13.71 -9.02 -5.97
C ASN A 54 12.24 -8.58 -5.99
N ARG A 55 11.36 -9.33 -6.66
CA ARG A 55 9.91 -9.05 -6.87
C ARG A 55 9.61 -7.86 -7.79
N ALA A 56 10.62 -7.26 -8.42
CA ALA A 56 10.44 -6.24 -9.44
C ALA A 56 10.20 -6.92 -10.80
N ARG A 57 8.93 -7.01 -11.20
CA ARG A 57 8.51 -7.82 -12.36
C ARG A 57 8.58 -7.08 -13.70
N GLN A 58 9.06 -5.84 -13.72
CA GLN A 58 9.13 -5.03 -14.92
C GLN A 58 10.38 -4.16 -14.94
N THR A 59 10.97 -4.03 -16.13
CA THR A 59 12.02 -3.04 -16.38
C THR A 59 11.40 -1.65 -16.56
N ALA A 60 12.13 -0.61 -16.16
CA ALA A 60 11.64 0.76 -16.33
C ALA A 60 11.64 1.21 -17.81
N HIS A 61 12.61 0.72 -18.58
CA HIS A 61 12.90 1.19 -19.93
C HIS A 61 13.39 0.07 -20.85
N LYS A 62 13.25 0.29 -22.17
CA LYS A 62 13.98 -0.50 -23.17
C LYS A 62 15.42 -0.03 -23.20
N TYR A 63 16.37 -0.91 -22.94
CA TYR A 63 17.79 -0.58 -22.98
C TYR A 63 18.40 -0.87 -24.34
N ALA A 64 19.22 0.04 -24.85
CA ALA A 64 19.90 -0.07 -26.13
C ALA A 64 21.06 -1.06 -26.06
N THR A 65 21.08 -2.03 -26.97
CA THR A 65 22.16 -2.99 -27.13
C THR A 65 22.51 -3.18 -28.60
N PHE A 66 23.69 -3.71 -28.89
CA PHE A 66 24.13 -4.01 -30.26
C PHE A 66 23.60 -5.35 -30.79
N GLU A 67 22.45 -5.82 -30.29
CA GLU A 67 21.73 -6.97 -30.85
C GLU A 67 21.18 -6.61 -32.24
N ARG A 68 21.32 -7.54 -33.21
CA ARG A 68 20.94 -7.29 -34.60
C ARG A 68 19.44 -6.98 -34.71
N ASP A 69 19.09 -5.95 -35.47
CA ASP A 69 17.71 -5.49 -35.68
C ASP A 69 16.96 -5.12 -34.38
N TYR A 70 17.68 -4.73 -33.32
CA TYR A 70 17.11 -4.27 -32.07
C TYR A 70 17.27 -2.75 -31.86
N PHE A 71 18.47 -2.20 -32.10
CA PHE A 71 18.76 -0.78 -31.83
C PHE A 71 18.14 0.14 -32.90
N ARG A 72 16.89 0.53 -32.69
CA ARG A 72 16.19 1.53 -33.52
C ARG A 72 16.60 2.94 -33.11
N LEU A 73 16.98 3.77 -34.08
CA LEU A 73 17.34 5.18 -33.88
C LEU A 73 16.10 6.10 -33.82
N ASP A 74 15.00 5.61 -33.26
CA ASP A 74 13.71 6.31 -33.17
C ASP A 74 13.49 7.00 -31.79
N GLY A 75 14.49 6.94 -30.91
CA GLY A 75 14.43 7.49 -29.55
C GLY A 75 13.69 6.62 -28.53
N SER A 76 13.22 5.42 -28.92
CA SER A 76 12.49 4.52 -28.02
C SER A 76 13.38 3.77 -27.01
N LEU A 77 14.70 3.73 -27.25
CA LEU A 77 15.68 3.02 -26.44
C LEU A 77 16.50 3.99 -25.58
N ARG A 78 16.76 3.60 -24.33
CA ARG A 78 17.62 4.30 -23.37
C ARG A 78 19.01 3.68 -23.35
N ILE A 79 20.03 4.48 -23.05
CA ILE A 79 21.36 3.96 -22.79
C ILE A 79 21.29 3.06 -21.54
N PRO A 80 21.88 1.86 -21.55
CA PRO A 80 21.92 0.98 -20.38
C PRO A 80 22.50 1.69 -19.15
N PRO A 81 21.98 1.42 -17.95
CA PRO A 81 22.53 1.96 -16.72
C PRO A 81 23.96 1.44 -16.52
N ARG A 82 24.78 2.20 -15.80
CA ARG A 82 26.10 1.70 -15.39
C ARG A 82 25.90 0.55 -14.39
N PRO A 83 26.83 -0.41 -14.28
CA PRO A 83 26.70 -1.52 -13.32
C PRO A 83 26.41 -1.07 -11.88
N ASN A 84 26.97 0.07 -11.45
CA ASN A 84 26.80 0.61 -10.09
C ASN A 84 25.66 1.64 -9.95
N ASP A 85 24.79 1.78 -10.95
CA ASP A 85 23.63 2.67 -10.88
C ASP A 85 22.45 1.92 -10.24
N GLY A 86 22.18 2.17 -8.96
CA GLY A 86 21.25 1.39 -8.14
C GLY A 86 19.77 1.53 -8.49
N ASN A 87 19.40 2.51 -9.32
CA ASN A 87 17.98 2.87 -9.53
C ASN A 87 17.36 2.25 -10.80
N SER A 88 17.96 1.22 -11.40
CA SER A 88 17.47 0.63 -12.66
C SER A 88 17.24 -0.87 -12.57
N GLU A 89 16.01 -1.29 -12.89
CA GLU A 89 15.63 -2.69 -12.99
C GLU A 89 15.92 -3.21 -14.40
N VAL A 90 16.79 -4.21 -14.49
CA VAL A 90 17.30 -4.79 -15.75
C VAL A 90 17.07 -6.29 -15.81
N GLY A 91 17.23 -6.98 -14.68
CA GLY A 91 17.18 -8.45 -14.58
C GLY A 91 18.40 -9.15 -15.17
N TRP A 92 18.28 -10.47 -15.35
CA TRP A 92 19.31 -11.29 -15.97
C TRP A 92 19.23 -11.28 -17.50
N TRP A 93 20.38 -11.08 -18.14
CA TRP A 93 20.55 -11.16 -19.58
C TRP A 93 21.65 -12.17 -19.91
N SER A 94 21.35 -13.14 -20.77
CA SER A 94 22.36 -14.13 -21.18
C SER A 94 23.54 -13.49 -21.89
N GLY A 95 24.74 -14.04 -21.70
CA GLY A 95 25.96 -13.67 -22.41
C GLY A 95 25.96 -14.08 -23.89
N GLU A 96 25.21 -15.13 -24.23
CA GLU A 96 25.04 -15.59 -25.61
C GLU A 96 23.83 -14.96 -26.31
N ILE A 97 23.88 -14.91 -27.64
CA ILE A 97 22.83 -14.39 -28.53
C ILE A 97 22.28 -15.56 -29.35
N SER A 98 20.96 -15.62 -29.50
CA SER A 98 20.29 -16.64 -30.30
C SER A 98 20.62 -16.50 -31.80
N ARG A 99 20.45 -17.58 -32.55
CA ARG A 99 20.61 -17.57 -34.01
C ARG A 99 19.42 -16.91 -34.71
N GLU A 100 19.42 -17.00 -36.05
CA GLU A 100 18.38 -16.47 -36.94
C GLU A 100 17.01 -17.16 -36.77
N ASP A 101 17.01 -18.39 -36.29
CA ASP A 101 15.79 -19.14 -35.95
C ASP A 101 15.33 -18.89 -34.50
N GLY A 102 16.04 -18.03 -33.75
CA GLY A 102 15.81 -17.78 -32.33
C GLY A 102 16.36 -18.86 -31.39
N ILE A 103 17.00 -19.91 -31.90
CA ILE A 103 17.55 -21.00 -31.07
C ILE A 103 18.95 -20.61 -30.56
N PHE A 104 19.25 -20.97 -29.31
CA PHE A 104 20.61 -20.82 -28.77
C PHE A 104 21.49 -22.03 -29.16
N ASP A 105 22.76 -21.78 -29.54
CA ASP A 105 23.74 -22.85 -29.80
C ASP A 105 23.98 -23.70 -28.54
N VAL A 106 24.10 -23.03 -27.40
CA VAL A 106 24.09 -23.62 -26.07
C VAL A 106 22.85 -23.09 -25.36
N PRO A 107 21.92 -23.94 -24.90
CA PRO A 107 20.76 -23.48 -24.13
C PRO A 107 21.20 -22.66 -22.92
N GLN A 108 20.50 -21.54 -22.68
CA GLN A 108 20.84 -20.65 -21.57
C GLN A 108 20.11 -21.11 -20.31
N THR A 109 20.79 -21.17 -19.18
CA THR A 109 20.23 -21.69 -17.93
C THR A 109 20.28 -20.65 -16.82
N LEU A 110 19.23 -20.64 -16.02
CA LEU A 110 19.12 -19.88 -14.78
C LEU A 110 18.77 -20.85 -13.66
N THR A 111 19.65 -20.95 -12.66
CA THR A 111 19.55 -21.89 -11.55
C THR A 111 19.38 -21.12 -10.25
N MET A 112 18.38 -21.50 -9.47
CA MET A 112 18.11 -21.03 -8.12
C MET A 112 18.37 -22.19 -7.16
N SER A 113 19.21 -21.99 -6.17
CA SER A 113 19.53 -22.97 -5.11
C SER A 113 19.17 -22.39 -3.75
N PHE A 114 18.78 -23.24 -2.81
CA PHE A 114 18.30 -22.84 -1.47
C PHE A 114 18.98 -23.66 -0.37
N GLU A 115 19.37 -23.02 0.73
CA GLU A 115 20.01 -23.69 1.88
C GLU A 115 18.99 -24.45 2.75
N GLU A 116 17.73 -24.02 2.76
CA GLU A 116 16.61 -24.66 3.46
C GLU A 116 15.56 -25.19 2.46
N PRO A 117 14.69 -26.14 2.86
CA PRO A 117 13.64 -26.65 1.97
C PRO A 117 12.48 -25.66 1.91
N HIS A 118 12.03 -25.32 0.69
CA HIS A 118 10.93 -24.37 0.47
C HIS A 118 9.70 -25.03 -0.15
N ASN A 119 8.55 -24.37 -0.01
CA ASN A 119 7.26 -24.87 -0.50
C ASN A 119 6.47 -23.74 -1.14
N SER A 120 6.07 -23.90 -2.40
CA SER A 120 5.33 -22.88 -3.13
C SER A 120 4.24 -23.47 -4.01
N MET A 121 3.17 -22.70 -4.21
CA MET A 121 2.17 -23.02 -5.21
C MET A 121 2.64 -22.49 -6.55
N GLY A 122 3.54 -23.23 -7.19
CA GLY A 122 3.99 -22.95 -8.55
C GLY A 122 5.09 -21.91 -8.65
N LEU A 123 5.30 -21.41 -9.86
CA LEU A 123 6.27 -20.36 -10.17
C LEU A 123 5.66 -19.34 -11.13
N THR A 124 6.05 -18.08 -10.96
CA THR A 124 5.71 -17.00 -11.90
C THR A 124 6.99 -16.43 -12.49
N LEU A 125 7.14 -16.50 -13.81
CA LEU A 125 8.29 -15.98 -14.54
C LEU A 125 7.87 -14.69 -15.24
N ALA A 126 8.60 -13.60 -14.99
CA ALA A 126 8.46 -12.32 -15.66
C ALA A 126 9.64 -12.07 -16.59
N PHE A 127 9.35 -11.80 -17.85
CA PHE A 127 10.31 -11.43 -18.89
C PHE A 127 10.20 -9.93 -19.20
N ASP A 128 10.85 -9.46 -20.27
CA ASP A 128 10.89 -8.04 -20.61
C ASP A 128 9.62 -7.64 -21.38
N ALA A 129 8.59 -7.28 -20.62
CA ALA A 129 7.30 -6.84 -21.15
C ALA A 129 7.40 -5.53 -21.94
N VAL A 130 8.29 -4.62 -21.53
CA VAL A 130 8.45 -3.31 -22.18
C VAL A 130 9.01 -3.50 -23.59
N ALA A 131 10.06 -4.30 -23.75
CA ALA A 131 10.63 -4.64 -25.07
C ALA A 131 9.86 -5.75 -25.81
N ASN A 132 8.89 -6.37 -25.16
CA ASN A 132 8.16 -7.54 -25.65
C ASN A 132 9.13 -8.65 -26.07
N GLU A 133 10.00 -9.05 -25.14
CA GLU A 133 11.00 -10.12 -25.30
C GLU A 133 10.68 -11.24 -24.31
N TYR A 134 10.67 -12.48 -24.79
CA TYR A 134 10.32 -13.67 -24.02
C TYR A 134 10.83 -14.94 -24.71
N PRO A 135 10.98 -16.06 -23.98
CA PRO A 135 11.31 -17.33 -24.60
C PRO A 135 10.11 -17.90 -25.34
N SER A 136 10.33 -18.51 -26.49
CA SER A 136 9.31 -19.29 -27.19
C SER A 136 9.37 -20.78 -26.84
N HIS A 137 10.54 -21.28 -26.39
CA HIS A 137 10.70 -22.65 -25.89
C HIS A 137 11.65 -22.68 -24.69
N PHE A 138 11.17 -23.22 -23.57
CA PHE A 138 11.94 -23.38 -22.33
C PHE A 138 11.40 -24.53 -21.49
N LYS A 139 12.23 -24.99 -20.55
CA LYS A 139 11.89 -26.05 -19.61
C LYS A 139 12.23 -25.63 -18.18
N ILE A 140 11.33 -25.95 -17.26
CA ILE A 140 11.51 -25.77 -15.81
C ILE A 140 11.67 -27.14 -15.19
N GLU A 141 12.65 -27.29 -14.31
CA GLU A 141 12.90 -28.49 -13.53
C GLU A 141 13.13 -28.11 -12.06
N VAL A 142 12.40 -28.78 -11.17
CA VAL A 142 12.40 -28.50 -9.73
C VAL A 142 12.86 -29.74 -8.99
N PHE A 143 13.84 -29.59 -8.11
CA PHE A 143 14.53 -30.69 -7.44
C PHE A 143 14.52 -30.52 -5.91
N GLN A 144 14.46 -31.64 -5.19
CA GLN A 144 14.75 -31.72 -3.76
C GLN A 144 16.26 -31.77 -3.51
N GLN A 145 16.63 -32.07 -2.26
CA GLN A 145 17.97 -32.49 -1.89
C GLN A 145 18.45 -33.67 -2.74
N ASN A 146 19.76 -33.75 -2.97
CA ASN A 146 20.41 -34.82 -3.76
C ASN A 146 19.92 -34.91 -5.21
N ASP A 147 19.47 -33.79 -5.79
CA ASP A 147 19.07 -33.68 -7.20
C ASP A 147 17.91 -34.60 -7.61
N ILE A 148 17.02 -34.93 -6.66
CA ILE A 148 15.80 -35.69 -6.93
C ILE A 148 14.78 -34.77 -7.62
N LEU A 149 14.41 -35.07 -8.85
CA LEU A 149 13.41 -34.30 -9.61
C LEU A 149 12.00 -34.47 -9.01
N ILE A 150 11.37 -33.36 -8.61
CA ILE A 150 9.99 -33.31 -8.10
C ILE A 150 9.00 -33.08 -9.24
N ALA A 151 9.32 -32.10 -10.08
CA ALA A 151 8.42 -31.60 -11.09
C ALA A 151 9.20 -31.07 -12.28
N SER A 152 8.62 -31.23 -13.46
CA SER A 152 9.17 -30.67 -14.68
C SER A 152 8.05 -30.15 -15.58
N LYS A 153 8.30 -29.01 -16.23
CA LYS A 153 7.39 -28.38 -17.16
C LYS A 153 8.16 -27.92 -18.39
N GLU A 154 7.87 -28.54 -19.53
CA GLU A 154 8.31 -28.05 -20.83
C GLU A 154 7.21 -27.17 -21.45
N VAL A 155 7.65 -26.04 -22.02
CA VAL A 155 6.77 -25.02 -22.59
C VAL A 155 7.27 -24.71 -23.99
N GLU A 156 6.46 -25.06 -24.99
CA GLU A 156 6.70 -24.78 -26.40
C GLU A 156 5.71 -23.70 -26.89
N ASP A 157 6.08 -23.00 -27.96
CA ASP A 157 5.29 -21.94 -28.60
C ASP A 157 4.75 -20.87 -27.63
N HIS A 158 5.52 -20.51 -26.62
CA HIS A 158 5.15 -19.45 -25.68
C HIS A 158 5.17 -18.06 -26.36
N LYS A 159 4.18 -17.22 -26.04
CA LYS A 159 3.90 -15.94 -26.72
C LYS A 159 3.66 -14.76 -25.78
N GLY A 160 4.14 -14.82 -24.54
CA GLY A 160 3.89 -13.80 -23.52
C GLY A 160 5.15 -13.35 -22.80
N ALA A 161 5.14 -12.13 -22.27
CA ALA A 161 6.21 -11.64 -21.40
C ALA A 161 6.04 -12.10 -19.94
N SER A 162 5.09 -12.98 -19.67
CA SER A 162 4.90 -13.63 -18.37
C SER A 162 4.43 -15.07 -18.55
N PHE A 163 4.83 -15.92 -17.63
CA PHE A 163 4.40 -17.32 -17.58
C PHE A 163 4.13 -17.73 -16.13
N VAL A 164 2.98 -18.36 -15.90
CA VAL A 164 2.56 -18.83 -14.58
C VAL A 164 2.39 -20.35 -14.66
N TRP A 165 3.14 -21.08 -13.84
CA TRP A 165 2.98 -22.53 -13.70
C TRP A 165 2.39 -22.85 -12.34
N VAL A 166 1.10 -23.18 -12.30
CA VAL A 166 0.38 -23.53 -11.08
C VAL A 166 0.54 -25.03 -10.81
N GLN A 167 1.38 -25.38 -9.85
CA GLN A 167 1.57 -26.75 -9.36
C GLN A 167 2.14 -26.72 -7.95
N GLY A 168 1.68 -27.59 -7.05
CA GLY A 168 2.30 -27.69 -5.73
C GLY A 168 3.75 -28.17 -5.84
N LEU A 169 4.69 -27.34 -5.40
CA LEU A 169 6.12 -27.64 -5.36
C LEU A 169 6.56 -27.74 -3.90
N ASP A 170 6.80 -28.97 -3.45
CA ASP A 170 7.08 -29.26 -2.04
C ASP A 170 8.55 -29.62 -1.81
N GLU A 171 9.11 -29.12 -0.72
CA GLU A 171 10.48 -29.36 -0.23
C GLU A 171 11.57 -29.18 -1.30
N TYR A 172 11.40 -28.23 -2.21
CA TYR A 172 12.40 -27.98 -3.24
C TYR A 172 13.61 -27.24 -2.66
N ARG A 173 14.78 -27.54 -3.23
CA ARG A 173 16.07 -26.93 -2.90
C ARG A 173 16.83 -26.45 -4.13
N LYS A 174 16.34 -26.77 -5.32
CA LYS A 174 16.92 -26.31 -6.57
C LYS A 174 15.86 -26.19 -7.66
N ILE A 175 15.90 -25.10 -8.41
CA ILE A 175 15.08 -24.87 -9.60
C ILE A 175 16.02 -24.53 -10.75
N ILE A 176 15.87 -25.22 -11.88
CA ILE A 176 16.63 -24.95 -13.12
C ILE A 176 15.64 -24.57 -14.20
N ILE A 177 15.84 -23.41 -14.82
CA ILE A 177 15.11 -22.99 -16.00
C ILE A 177 16.09 -22.98 -17.17
N THR A 178 15.77 -23.75 -18.21
CA THR A 178 16.57 -23.87 -19.43
C THR A 178 15.82 -23.24 -20.61
N PHE A 179 16.42 -22.23 -21.22
CA PHE A 179 15.89 -21.52 -22.38
C PHE A 179 16.52 -22.05 -23.66
N TYR A 180 15.70 -22.62 -24.54
CA TYR A 180 16.15 -23.21 -25.80
C TYR A 180 15.96 -22.26 -26.99
N LYS A 181 14.84 -21.53 -27.01
CA LYS A 181 14.49 -20.64 -28.11
C LYS A 181 13.88 -19.34 -27.61
N TRP A 182 14.31 -18.23 -28.20
CA TRP A 182 13.78 -16.90 -27.96
C TRP A 182 12.70 -16.50 -28.97
N ALA A 183 11.85 -15.53 -28.63
CA ALA A 183 10.74 -15.11 -29.51
C ALA A 183 11.21 -14.36 -30.75
N LYS A 184 12.27 -13.56 -30.63
CA LYS A 184 12.87 -12.80 -31.73
C LYS A 184 14.29 -13.31 -32.00
N PRO A 185 14.73 -13.35 -33.27
CA PRO A 185 16.06 -13.81 -33.63
C PRO A 185 17.14 -12.82 -33.21
N TYR A 186 18.38 -13.32 -33.10
CA TYR A 186 19.52 -12.52 -32.68
C TYR A 186 19.27 -11.76 -31.37
N ARG A 187 18.73 -12.46 -30.37
CA ARG A 187 18.44 -11.91 -29.05
C ARG A 187 19.12 -12.68 -27.93
N ARG A 188 19.44 -11.97 -26.86
CA ARG A 188 19.78 -12.53 -25.55
C ARG A 188 18.51 -13.03 -24.87
N ALA A 189 18.62 -14.08 -24.05
CA ALA A 189 17.57 -14.40 -23.10
C ALA A 189 17.51 -13.30 -22.04
N ARG A 190 16.30 -12.88 -21.66
CA ARG A 190 16.06 -11.80 -20.70
C ARG A 190 15.01 -12.24 -19.68
N VAL A 191 15.40 -12.36 -18.42
CA VAL A 191 14.49 -12.66 -17.31
C VAL A 191 14.53 -11.49 -16.36
N VAL A 192 13.38 -10.90 -16.09
CA VAL A 192 13.28 -9.74 -15.21
C VAL A 192 13.16 -10.21 -13.77
N ASN A 193 12.21 -11.11 -13.49
CA ASN A 193 12.00 -11.65 -12.14
C ASN A 193 11.40 -13.07 -12.20
N ILE A 194 11.63 -13.85 -11.16
CA ILE A 194 10.98 -15.11 -10.87
C ILE A 194 10.41 -15.04 -9.46
N ASP A 195 9.12 -15.35 -9.33
CA ASP A 195 8.46 -15.46 -8.04
C ASP A 195 8.23 -16.92 -7.66
N PHE A 196 8.47 -17.21 -6.38
CA PHE A 196 8.28 -18.52 -5.75
C PHE A 196 6.83 -18.72 -5.34
N GLY A 197 5.95 -18.82 -6.32
CA GLY A 197 4.52 -18.99 -6.11
C GLY A 197 3.73 -18.40 -7.27
N VAL A 198 2.47 -18.08 -7.02
CA VAL A 198 1.57 -17.56 -8.05
C VAL A 198 0.88 -16.28 -7.63
N PHE A 199 0.61 -15.47 -8.64
CA PHE A 199 -0.26 -14.32 -8.56
C PHE A 199 -1.67 -14.71 -8.99
N GLN A 200 -2.65 -14.46 -8.12
CA GLN A 200 -4.05 -14.68 -8.44
C GLN A 200 -4.77 -13.33 -8.52
N GLU A 201 -5.45 -13.08 -9.65
CA GLU A 201 -6.41 -11.99 -9.77
C GLU A 201 -7.83 -12.56 -9.63
N TYR A 202 -8.58 -12.06 -8.65
CA TYR A 202 -9.98 -12.40 -8.44
C TYR A 202 -10.85 -11.22 -8.82
N GLU A 203 -11.79 -11.45 -9.73
CA GLU A 203 -12.76 -10.46 -10.19
C GLU A 203 -14.07 -11.13 -10.62
N GLY A 204 -15.07 -10.33 -10.97
CA GLY A 204 -16.33 -10.82 -11.51
C GLY A 204 -17.01 -11.83 -10.59
N ASN A 205 -17.35 -13.00 -11.13
CA ASN A 205 -18.01 -14.07 -10.39
C ASN A 205 -17.10 -14.82 -9.40
N LYS A 206 -15.78 -14.67 -9.50
CA LYS A 206 -14.84 -15.26 -8.53
C LYS A 206 -14.69 -14.43 -7.26
N LEU A 207 -15.04 -13.14 -7.30
CA LEU A 207 -14.95 -12.23 -6.17
C LEU A 207 -16.35 -11.93 -5.63
N ILE A 208 -16.66 -12.46 -4.45
CA ILE A 208 -18.01 -12.38 -3.86
C ILE A 208 -18.19 -11.06 -3.10
N LYS A 209 -17.19 -10.68 -2.29
CA LYS A 209 -17.27 -9.50 -1.43
C LYS A 209 -15.89 -8.89 -1.19
N VAL A 210 -15.84 -7.57 -1.06
CA VAL A 210 -14.70 -6.82 -0.53
C VAL A 210 -15.21 -5.83 0.52
N ASN A 211 -14.51 -5.71 1.64
CA ASN A 211 -14.66 -4.67 2.64
C ASN A 211 -13.25 -4.10 2.92
N LEU A 212 -13.03 -2.83 2.56
CA LEU A 212 -11.79 -2.12 2.79
C LEU A 212 -12.04 -1.00 3.80
N VAL A 213 -11.36 -1.05 4.93
CA VAL A 213 -11.46 -0.07 6.01
C VAL A 213 -10.14 0.67 6.16
N GLU A 214 -10.13 1.93 5.78
CA GLU A 214 -9.02 2.86 5.92
C GLU A 214 -9.30 3.80 7.09
N GLN A 215 -8.34 3.98 8.00
CA GLN A 215 -8.50 4.83 9.18
C GLN A 215 -7.22 5.60 9.47
N MET A 216 -7.39 6.76 10.10
CA MET A 216 -6.27 7.57 10.56
C MET A 216 -6.68 8.35 11.81
N ASN A 217 -5.68 8.76 12.58
CA ASN A 217 -5.88 9.61 13.74
C ASN A 217 -5.19 10.96 13.52
N VAL A 218 -5.93 12.05 13.73
CA VAL A 218 -5.42 13.40 13.47
C VAL A 218 -4.38 13.82 14.51
N VAL A 219 -4.66 13.56 15.80
CA VAL A 219 -3.74 13.89 16.89
C VAL A 219 -2.68 12.80 17.07
N GLY A 220 -2.96 11.58 16.60
CA GLY A 220 -2.06 10.44 16.72
C GLY A 220 -2.08 9.79 18.09
N ASP A 221 -3.19 9.85 18.84
CA ASP A 221 -3.31 9.12 20.13
C ASP A 221 -3.35 7.58 19.96
N THR A 222 -3.55 7.13 18.72
CA THR A 222 -3.49 5.76 18.23
C THR A 222 -3.01 5.77 16.78
N LEU A 223 -2.30 4.72 16.34
CA LEU A 223 -2.00 4.47 14.93
C LEU A 223 -2.85 3.28 14.47
N PRO A 224 -4.07 3.52 13.93
CA PRO A 224 -4.94 2.44 13.50
C PRO A 224 -4.33 1.68 12.32
N ALA A 225 -4.50 0.36 12.31
CA ALA A 225 -4.20 -0.47 11.15
C ALA A 225 -5.42 -0.53 10.22
N ASN A 226 -5.19 -0.29 8.94
CA ASN A 226 -6.21 -0.49 7.92
C ASN A 226 -6.47 -2.00 7.74
N GLU A 227 -7.69 -2.35 7.37
CA GLU A 227 -8.11 -3.74 7.17
C GLU A 227 -8.73 -3.92 5.78
N LEU A 228 -8.27 -4.93 5.07
CA LEU A 228 -8.86 -5.41 3.83
C LEU A 228 -9.40 -6.82 4.08
N LYS A 229 -10.71 -7.00 3.93
CA LYS A 229 -11.38 -8.28 4.01
C LYS A 229 -12.03 -8.60 2.67
N PHE A 230 -11.75 -9.78 2.13
CA PHE A 230 -12.36 -10.19 0.86
C PHE A 230 -12.79 -11.65 0.89
N THR A 231 -13.85 -11.95 0.15
CA THR A 231 -14.43 -13.29 0.05
C THR A 231 -14.46 -13.69 -1.41
N ILE A 232 -13.94 -14.86 -1.72
CA ILE A 232 -13.88 -15.43 -3.08
C ILE A 232 -14.74 -16.69 -3.18
N ASP A 233 -15.15 -17.02 -4.41
CA ASP A 233 -15.72 -18.32 -4.72
C ASP A 233 -14.67 -19.42 -4.48
N ASN A 234 -15.08 -20.47 -3.77
CA ASN A 234 -14.28 -21.66 -3.50
C ASN A 234 -15.07 -22.93 -3.86
N SER A 235 -15.92 -22.85 -4.88
CA SER A 235 -16.72 -23.99 -5.36
C SER A 235 -15.85 -25.13 -5.89
N SER A 236 -14.66 -24.81 -6.44
CA SER A 236 -13.64 -25.80 -6.84
C SER A 236 -12.86 -26.41 -5.66
N LYS A 237 -13.07 -25.93 -4.43
CA LYS A 237 -12.40 -26.37 -3.21
C LYS A 237 -10.87 -26.19 -3.24
N GLU A 238 -10.40 -25.22 -4.01
CA GLU A 238 -8.99 -24.84 -4.10
C GLU A 238 -8.40 -24.38 -2.77
N PHE A 239 -9.20 -23.76 -1.90
CA PHE A 239 -8.80 -23.31 -0.56
C PHE A 239 -9.35 -24.18 0.57
N ASN A 240 -9.76 -25.41 0.27
CA ASN A 240 -10.17 -26.36 1.30
C ASN A 240 -8.92 -26.97 1.96
N ILE A 241 -8.87 -26.99 3.30
CA ILE A 241 -7.75 -27.54 4.08
C ILE A 241 -7.51 -29.04 3.81
N LEU A 242 -8.54 -29.77 3.41
CA LEU A 242 -8.49 -31.19 3.07
C LEU A 242 -8.08 -31.44 1.61
N ASN A 243 -7.92 -30.40 0.78
CA ASN A 243 -7.45 -30.54 -0.59
C ASN A 243 -5.91 -30.49 -0.63
N PRO A 244 -5.21 -31.63 -0.80
CA PRO A 244 -3.75 -31.66 -0.79
C PRO A 244 -3.12 -30.99 -2.01
N GLN A 245 -3.88 -30.77 -3.09
CA GLN A 245 -3.43 -30.08 -4.30
C GLN A 245 -3.88 -28.60 -4.33
N GLY A 246 -4.56 -28.16 -3.27
CA GLY A 246 -5.09 -26.81 -3.16
C GLY A 246 -4.05 -25.79 -2.69
N PHE A 247 -4.49 -24.53 -2.66
CA PHE A 247 -3.72 -23.38 -2.21
C PHE A 247 -3.58 -23.28 -0.70
N TYR A 248 -4.48 -23.92 0.07
CA TYR A 248 -4.56 -23.74 1.52
C TYR A 248 -3.22 -23.94 2.24
N ARG A 249 -2.46 -24.98 1.88
CA ARG A 249 -1.16 -25.30 2.49
C ARG A 249 -0.04 -24.31 2.18
N PHE A 250 -0.25 -23.44 1.19
CA PHE A 250 0.70 -22.41 0.76
C PHE A 250 0.33 -21.02 1.27
N LEU A 251 -0.78 -20.90 2.00
CA LEU A 251 -1.15 -19.66 2.68
C LEU A 251 -0.22 -19.44 3.87
N LYS A 252 0.37 -18.25 3.93
CA LYS A 252 1.22 -17.80 5.02
C LYS A 252 0.86 -16.36 5.35
N GLU A 253 0.99 -15.99 6.62
CA GLU A 253 0.93 -14.58 6.99
C GLU A 253 1.95 -13.77 6.16
N ARG A 254 1.66 -12.49 5.96
CA ARG A 254 2.50 -11.53 5.23
C ARG A 254 2.57 -11.73 3.72
N GLN A 255 1.72 -12.57 3.15
CA GLN A 255 1.47 -12.57 1.71
C GLN A 255 0.75 -11.29 1.30
N GLU A 256 1.23 -10.63 0.25
CA GLU A 256 0.74 -9.32 -0.15
C GLU A 256 -0.60 -9.42 -0.87
N VAL A 257 -1.48 -8.48 -0.56
CA VAL A 257 -2.79 -8.32 -1.17
C VAL A 257 -2.94 -6.87 -1.62
N ALA A 258 -3.41 -6.68 -2.85
CA ALA A 258 -3.84 -5.37 -3.33
C ALA A 258 -5.29 -5.44 -3.80
N VAL A 259 -6.04 -4.36 -3.55
CA VAL A 259 -7.43 -4.22 -3.99
C VAL A 259 -7.52 -3.13 -5.03
N LYS A 260 -8.30 -3.37 -6.09
CA LYS A 260 -8.64 -2.39 -7.11
C LYS A 260 -10.14 -2.12 -7.04
N LEU A 261 -10.53 -0.87 -6.90
CA LEU A 261 -11.93 -0.42 -6.93
C LEU A 261 -12.14 0.42 -8.18
N GLY A 262 -13.03 -0.03 -9.06
CA GLY A 262 -13.21 0.54 -10.39
C GLY A 262 -14.60 1.13 -10.62
N VAL A 263 -14.63 2.12 -11.51
CA VAL A 263 -15.85 2.75 -12.03
C VAL A 263 -15.84 2.62 -13.56
N GLU A 264 -16.97 2.26 -14.14
CA GLU A 264 -17.14 2.17 -15.58
C GLU A 264 -17.05 3.57 -16.22
N ILE A 265 -16.10 3.77 -17.13
CA ILE A 265 -15.86 5.04 -17.83
C ILE A 265 -16.41 5.02 -19.27
N GLU A 266 -16.40 3.85 -19.90
CA GLU A 266 -17.07 3.55 -21.18
C GLU A 266 -17.71 2.15 -21.08
N GLU A 267 -18.54 1.76 -22.05
CA GLU A 267 -19.27 0.47 -22.00
C GLU A 267 -18.30 -0.71 -21.79
N ASP A 268 -18.44 -1.38 -20.63
CA ASP A 268 -17.58 -2.47 -20.15
C ASP A 268 -16.08 -2.13 -19.98
N GLU A 269 -15.72 -0.84 -19.99
CA GLU A 269 -14.37 -0.35 -19.68
C GLU A 269 -14.36 0.34 -18.31
N PHE A 270 -13.47 -0.11 -17.43
CA PHE A 270 -13.37 0.36 -16.05
C PHE A 270 -12.02 1.01 -15.79
N GLU A 271 -12.04 2.20 -15.19
CA GLU A 271 -10.86 2.80 -14.59
C GLU A 271 -10.81 2.43 -13.10
N TYR A 272 -9.65 1.96 -12.64
CA TYR A 272 -9.45 1.42 -11.29
C TYR A 272 -8.54 2.30 -10.45
N VAL A 273 -8.96 2.56 -9.22
CA VAL A 273 -8.10 3.05 -8.15
C VAL A 273 -7.58 1.86 -7.36
N THR A 274 -6.26 1.75 -7.21
CA THR A 274 -5.60 0.63 -6.52
C THR A 274 -5.24 1.03 -5.09
N ALA A 275 -5.38 0.11 -4.14
CA ALA A 275 -4.80 0.21 -2.81
C ALA A 275 -3.89 -1.01 -2.54
N LYS A 276 -2.63 -0.76 -2.22
CA LYS A 276 -1.56 -1.74 -1.98
C LYS A 276 -1.10 -1.71 -0.51
N GLY A 277 -0.12 -2.55 -0.18
CA GLY A 277 0.48 -2.57 1.15
C GLY A 277 -0.44 -3.19 2.21
N TYR A 278 -1.24 -4.19 1.82
CA TYR A 278 -1.99 -5.04 2.74
C TYR A 278 -1.36 -6.43 2.77
N TYR A 279 -1.25 -7.00 3.96
CA TYR A 279 -0.55 -8.25 4.22
C TYR A 279 -1.51 -9.21 4.88
N LEU A 280 -1.63 -10.42 4.33
CA LEU A 280 -2.51 -11.47 4.86
C LEU A 280 -2.19 -11.73 6.34
N THR A 281 -3.22 -11.73 7.18
CA THR A 281 -3.13 -12.01 8.61
C THR A 281 -4.00 -13.18 9.03
N ASP A 282 -5.11 -13.42 8.32
CA ASP A 282 -6.05 -14.50 8.65
C ASP A 282 -6.80 -14.99 7.42
N TRP A 283 -7.23 -16.26 7.44
CA TRP A 283 -8.04 -16.87 6.38
C TRP A 283 -8.97 -17.94 6.93
N GLN A 284 -10.19 -17.96 6.39
CA GLN A 284 -11.26 -18.85 6.82
C GLN A 284 -11.90 -19.51 5.61
N SER A 285 -11.94 -20.84 5.60
CA SER A 285 -12.66 -21.63 4.60
C SER A 285 -14.10 -21.85 5.08
N ASP A 286 -15.07 -21.28 4.39
CA ASP A 286 -16.50 -21.37 4.74
C ASP A 286 -17.13 -22.55 3.97
N GLU A 287 -16.84 -23.78 4.40
CA GLU A 287 -17.16 -25.00 3.64
C GLU A 287 -18.65 -25.15 3.27
N GLY A 288 -19.55 -24.68 4.14
CA GLY A 288 -20.99 -24.69 3.87
C GLY A 288 -21.45 -23.63 2.85
N ALA A 289 -20.69 -22.54 2.71
CA ALA A 289 -20.98 -21.45 1.78
C ALA A 289 -20.25 -21.60 0.44
N LEU A 290 -19.34 -22.57 0.32
CA LEU A 290 -18.44 -22.73 -0.85
C LEU A 290 -17.63 -21.45 -1.13
N THR A 291 -17.27 -20.72 -0.09
CA THR A 291 -16.45 -19.50 -0.18
C THR A 291 -15.24 -19.58 0.73
N THR A 292 -14.26 -18.72 0.47
CA THR A 292 -13.13 -18.49 1.39
C THR A 292 -13.00 -17.02 1.65
N THR A 293 -12.84 -16.65 2.91
CA THR A 293 -12.68 -15.28 3.36
C THR A 293 -11.26 -15.06 3.87
N PHE A 294 -10.64 -13.96 3.43
CA PHE A 294 -9.29 -13.57 3.81
C PHE A 294 -9.32 -12.22 4.49
N THR A 295 -8.46 -12.04 5.48
CA THR A 295 -8.23 -10.76 6.16
C THR A 295 -6.77 -10.39 5.98
N ALA A 296 -6.54 -9.17 5.51
CA ALA A 296 -5.22 -8.57 5.37
C ALA A 296 -5.19 -7.23 6.09
N ARG A 297 -4.05 -6.89 6.68
CA ARG A 297 -3.84 -5.63 7.39
C ARG A 297 -2.62 -4.90 6.86
N ASN A 298 -2.61 -3.59 7.02
CA ASN A 298 -1.52 -2.78 6.55
C ASN A 298 -0.27 -2.86 7.45
N ILE A 299 0.81 -2.17 7.06
CA ILE A 299 2.12 -2.28 7.71
C ILE A 299 2.10 -1.98 9.21
N PHE A 300 1.19 -1.11 9.68
CA PHE A 300 1.12 -0.75 11.09
C PHE A 300 0.85 -1.96 11.98
N ASP A 301 0.14 -3.00 11.50
CA ASP A 301 -0.10 -4.24 12.25
C ASP A 301 1.18 -5.03 12.53
N LEU A 302 2.21 -4.83 11.70
CA LEU A 302 3.51 -5.51 11.81
C LEU A 302 4.50 -4.77 12.73
N LEU A 303 4.14 -3.58 13.24
CA LEU A 303 5.03 -2.68 14.00
C LEU A 303 5.00 -2.90 15.53
N GLU A 304 4.59 -4.08 15.98
CA GLU A 304 4.47 -4.40 17.42
C GLU A 304 5.79 -4.90 18.07
N LYS A 305 6.86 -5.08 17.28
CA LYS A 305 8.18 -5.46 17.79
C LYS A 305 8.87 -4.31 18.53
N GLU A 306 9.78 -4.63 19.46
CA GLU A 306 10.61 -3.64 20.16
C GLU A 306 11.54 -2.91 19.18
N TYR A 307 11.58 -1.59 19.29
CA TYR A 307 12.48 -0.71 18.54
C TYR A 307 13.79 -0.53 19.30
N ALA A 308 14.91 -0.85 18.63
CA ALA A 308 16.26 -0.57 19.12
C ALA A 308 16.82 0.64 18.35
N GLN A 309 17.00 1.76 19.05
CA GLN A 309 17.35 3.05 18.44
C GLN A 309 18.83 3.18 18.02
N SER A 310 19.08 3.89 16.90
CA SER A 310 20.42 4.41 16.53
C SER A 310 20.63 5.84 17.03
N PRO A 311 21.89 6.34 17.08
CA PRO A 311 22.13 7.77 17.26
C PRO A 311 21.42 8.61 16.19
N VAL A 312 20.66 9.61 16.62
CA VAL A 312 19.87 10.52 15.78
C VAL A 312 19.96 11.94 16.34
N ALA A 313 19.81 12.95 15.49
CA ALA A 313 19.87 14.36 15.90
C ALA A 313 18.50 15.06 15.91
N ASN A 314 17.52 14.56 15.15
CA ASN A 314 16.22 15.20 14.94
C ASN A 314 15.12 14.16 14.66
N LEU A 315 13.86 14.61 14.68
CA LEU A 315 12.70 13.73 14.48
C LEU A 315 12.66 13.08 13.09
N TYR A 316 13.25 13.70 12.06
CA TYR A 316 13.31 13.10 10.72
C TYR A 316 14.19 11.86 10.73
N GLU A 317 15.42 11.99 11.25
CA GLU A 317 16.36 10.87 11.37
C GLU A 317 15.82 9.77 12.28
N LEU A 318 15.12 10.13 13.37
CA LEU A 318 14.45 9.16 14.23
C LEU A 318 13.35 8.40 13.49
N ALA A 319 12.47 9.11 12.76
CA ALA A 319 11.42 8.49 11.98
C ALA A 319 11.98 7.52 10.92
N GLU A 320 13.04 7.94 10.22
CA GLU A 320 13.71 7.13 9.21
C GLU A 320 14.38 5.89 9.82
N ASP A 321 15.09 6.02 10.95
CA ASP A 321 15.70 4.86 11.65
C ASP A 321 14.63 3.85 12.10
N ILE A 322 13.48 4.32 12.61
CA ILE A 322 12.34 3.47 12.99
C ILE A 322 11.82 2.69 11.78
N LEU A 323 11.56 3.38 10.66
CA LEU A 323 10.97 2.78 9.46
C LEU A 323 11.91 1.78 8.77
N ILE A 324 13.19 2.14 8.61
CA ILE A 324 14.21 1.26 8.02
C ILE A 324 14.35 -0.01 8.85
N LYS A 325 14.50 0.11 10.19
CA LYS A 325 14.64 -1.06 11.07
C LYS A 325 13.37 -1.89 11.20
N ALA A 326 12.21 -1.28 10.99
CA ALA A 326 10.95 -2.01 10.90
C ALA A 326 10.79 -2.77 9.57
N GLY A 327 11.67 -2.55 8.59
CA GLY A 327 11.58 -3.15 7.26
C GLY A 327 10.52 -2.48 6.37
N VAL A 328 10.16 -1.22 6.63
CA VAL A 328 9.23 -0.47 5.80
C VAL A 328 9.95 0.02 4.55
N ALA A 329 9.60 -0.56 3.39
CA ALA A 329 10.29 -0.30 2.13
C ALA A 329 9.96 1.07 1.52
N GLN A 330 8.74 1.59 1.72
CA GLN A 330 8.28 2.85 1.13
C GLN A 330 7.75 3.79 2.21
N TYR A 331 8.30 5.00 2.25
CA TYR A 331 7.86 6.03 3.18
C TYR A 331 8.15 7.43 2.65
N LEU A 332 7.41 8.40 3.16
CA LEU A 332 7.63 9.83 2.93
C LEU A 332 7.57 10.56 4.28
N ILE A 333 8.67 11.22 4.63
CA ILE A 333 8.77 12.02 5.85
C ILE A 333 8.92 13.49 5.46
N ASP A 334 8.13 14.36 6.06
CA ASP A 334 8.20 15.80 5.80
C ASP A 334 9.53 16.40 6.31
N ASN A 335 10.18 17.23 5.49
CA ASN A 335 11.48 17.83 5.81
C ASN A 335 11.43 18.77 7.04
N THR A 336 10.27 19.28 7.43
CA THR A 336 10.13 20.14 8.61
C THR A 336 10.53 19.44 9.91
N LEU A 337 10.47 18.09 9.95
CA LEU A 337 10.88 17.30 11.11
C LEU A 337 12.39 17.42 11.41
N LYS A 338 13.21 17.82 10.44
CA LYS A 338 14.66 18.09 10.64
C LYS A 338 14.90 19.26 11.62
N ASN A 339 13.92 20.14 11.78
CA ASN A 339 14.02 21.31 12.66
C ASN A 339 13.66 21.01 14.12
N ILE A 340 13.26 19.77 14.45
CA ILE A 340 12.84 19.38 15.79
C ILE A 340 13.92 18.45 16.37
N PRO A 341 14.83 18.98 17.22
CA PRO A 341 15.93 18.20 17.77
C PRO A 341 15.42 17.14 18.75
N THR A 342 16.05 15.96 18.76
CA THR A 342 15.73 14.90 19.72
C THR A 342 16.95 14.00 19.94
N SER A 343 17.04 13.39 21.12
CA SER A 343 17.90 12.24 21.39
C SER A 343 17.13 10.91 21.32
N GLY A 344 15.86 10.94 20.94
CA GLY A 344 14.98 9.79 20.83
C GLY A 344 14.49 9.24 22.17
N PHE A 345 14.40 7.91 22.30
CA PHE A 345 13.79 7.22 23.45
C PHE A 345 14.84 6.66 24.42
N ASN A 346 14.58 6.81 25.72
CA ASN A 346 15.37 6.16 26.78
C ASN A 346 14.80 4.79 27.15
N ASP A 347 13.49 4.62 27.04
CA ASP A 347 12.78 3.40 27.39
C ASP A 347 12.55 2.51 26.16
N LYS A 348 12.43 1.20 26.40
CA LYS A 348 12.01 0.24 25.38
C LYS A 348 10.58 0.55 24.93
N ILE A 349 10.40 0.64 23.62
CA ILE A 349 9.13 0.99 22.99
C ILE A 349 8.95 0.18 21.71
N THR A 350 7.71 -0.12 21.30
CA THR A 350 7.44 -0.76 20.01
C THR A 350 7.64 0.21 18.85
N TYR A 351 7.94 -0.27 17.63
CA TYR A 351 7.98 0.59 16.43
C TYR A 351 6.70 1.42 16.25
N ARG A 352 5.52 0.82 16.45
CA ARG A 352 4.23 1.51 16.33
C ARG A 352 4.13 2.68 17.31
N LYS A 353 4.40 2.43 18.59
CA LYS A 353 4.39 3.46 19.63
C LYS A 353 5.47 4.54 19.41
N ALA A 354 6.64 4.16 18.87
CA ALA A 354 7.69 5.12 18.52
C ALA A 354 7.24 6.09 17.41
N LEU A 355 6.66 5.57 16.31
CA LEU A 355 6.08 6.41 15.26
C LEU A 355 4.94 7.29 15.78
N GLN A 356 4.13 6.75 16.71
CA GLN A 356 3.07 7.52 17.36
C GLN A 356 3.64 8.74 18.10
N CYS A 357 4.69 8.54 18.89
CA CYS A 357 5.38 9.61 19.60
C CYS A 357 5.96 10.65 18.63
N VAL A 358 6.56 10.20 17.51
CA VAL A 358 7.06 11.08 16.45
C VAL A 358 5.94 11.93 15.87
N GLY A 359 4.78 11.33 15.53
CA GLY A 359 3.63 12.05 14.99
C GLY A 359 3.14 13.16 15.91
N ILE A 360 2.92 12.84 17.19
CA ILE A 360 2.50 13.82 18.20
C ILE A 360 3.55 14.93 18.36
N ALA A 361 4.83 14.57 18.52
CA ALA A 361 5.91 15.53 18.76
C ALA A 361 6.15 16.45 17.56
N SER A 362 5.89 15.98 16.35
CA SER A 362 6.02 16.76 15.11
C SER A 362 4.72 17.44 14.67
N LYS A 363 3.62 17.29 15.42
CA LYS A 363 2.29 17.79 15.03
C LYS A 363 1.86 17.28 13.64
N SER A 364 2.19 16.02 13.37
CA SER A 364 2.04 15.38 12.06
C SER A 364 1.09 14.20 12.08
N ALA A 365 0.41 14.02 10.96
CA ALA A 365 -0.27 12.79 10.60
C ALA A 365 0.74 11.65 10.45
N VAL A 366 0.37 10.45 10.90
CA VAL A 366 1.08 9.22 10.57
C VAL A 366 0.05 8.23 10.04
N TYR A 367 0.15 7.90 8.76
CA TYR A 367 -0.81 7.01 8.09
C TYR A 367 -0.15 6.30 6.90
N GLN A 368 -0.82 5.30 6.34
CA GLN A 368 -0.40 4.65 5.09
C GLN A 368 -1.29 5.16 3.97
N ASP A 369 -0.68 5.58 2.85
CA ASP A 369 -1.43 5.91 1.64
C ASP A 369 -1.82 4.65 0.84
N ARG A 370 -2.50 4.84 -0.30
CA ARG A 370 -2.91 3.72 -1.15
C ARG A 370 -1.82 3.09 -2.00
N GLU A 371 -0.66 3.72 -2.14
CA GLU A 371 0.50 3.05 -2.76
C GLU A 371 1.22 2.13 -1.77
N GLY A 372 0.84 2.17 -0.49
CA GLY A 372 1.43 1.35 0.57
C GLY A 372 2.57 2.08 1.30
N ALA A 373 2.79 3.36 1.04
CA ALA A 373 3.84 4.14 1.67
C ALA A 373 3.38 4.69 3.02
N VAL A 374 4.27 4.64 4.02
CA VAL A 374 4.03 5.31 5.31
C VAL A 374 4.33 6.80 5.17
N ILE A 375 3.32 7.63 5.40
CA ILE A 375 3.39 9.09 5.28
C ILE A 375 3.43 9.71 6.68
N ILE A 376 4.45 10.55 6.90
CA ILE A 376 4.59 11.37 8.11
C ILE A 376 4.67 12.83 7.68
N LYS A 377 3.59 13.57 7.85
CA LYS A 377 3.54 14.98 7.46
C LYS A 377 2.56 15.81 8.29
N PRO A 378 2.81 17.11 8.51
CA PRO A 378 1.83 18.02 9.06
C PRO A 378 0.56 18.05 8.19
N PHE A 379 -0.62 18.14 8.81
CA PHE A 379 -1.84 18.34 8.03
C PHE A 379 -1.88 19.73 7.41
N ALA A 380 -2.49 19.82 6.23
CA ALA A 380 -3.00 21.08 5.75
C ALA A 380 -4.05 21.60 6.75
N VAL A 381 -3.94 22.88 7.10
CA VAL A 381 -4.97 23.60 7.85
C VAL A 381 -6.27 23.52 7.06
N LEU A 382 -7.39 23.20 7.72
CA LEU A 382 -8.70 23.39 7.11
C LEU A 382 -8.84 24.90 6.85
N ASP A 383 -8.92 25.29 5.58
CA ASP A 383 -8.79 26.66 5.03
C ASP A 383 -9.25 27.81 5.96
N GLU A 384 -8.65 28.99 5.85
CA GLU A 384 -8.99 30.19 6.66
C GLU A 384 -10.45 30.64 6.50
N GLY A 385 -11.14 30.19 5.45
CA GLY A 385 -12.59 30.39 5.23
C GLY A 385 -13.51 29.52 6.11
N THR A 386 -12.97 28.58 6.89
CA THR A 386 -13.75 27.74 7.81
C THR A 386 -14.25 28.61 8.98
N SER A 387 -15.47 29.13 8.84
CA SER A 387 -16.09 29.95 9.87
C SER A 387 -16.41 29.09 11.09
N TYR A 388 -15.60 29.23 12.14
CA TYR A 388 -15.91 28.66 13.45
C TYR A 388 -17.08 29.43 14.05
N ILE A 389 -18.15 28.73 14.47
CA ILE A 389 -19.06 29.33 15.46
C ILE A 389 -18.32 29.28 16.80
N THR A 390 -17.52 30.31 17.08
CA THR A 390 -17.15 30.64 18.44
C THR A 390 -18.44 31.04 19.15
N PHE A 391 -18.89 30.22 20.09
CA PHE A 391 -19.97 30.58 21.00
C PHE A 391 -19.46 31.71 21.91
N ALA A 392 -19.47 32.95 21.41
CA ALA A 392 -19.47 34.11 22.28
C ALA A 392 -20.82 34.11 22.99
N GLY A 393 -20.80 34.34 24.31
CA GLY A 393 -22.02 34.34 25.13
C GLY A 393 -23.13 35.25 24.60
N LEU A 394 -24.30 35.13 25.24
CA LEU A 394 -25.54 35.88 24.96
C LEU A 394 -25.28 37.24 24.27
N ASP A 395 -25.77 37.33 23.03
CA ASP A 395 -25.91 38.53 22.19
C ASP A 395 -24.88 38.82 21.07
N VAL A 396 -24.38 37.81 20.32
CA VAL A 396 -23.84 38.09 18.98
C VAL A 396 -24.25 37.04 17.94
N PHE A 397 -25.16 37.42 17.04
CA PHE A 397 -25.40 36.74 15.77
C PHE A 397 -24.22 37.06 14.83
N THR A 398 -23.45 36.05 14.42
CA THR A 398 -22.53 36.15 13.28
C THR A 398 -23.17 35.49 12.07
N GLY A 399 -23.23 36.21 10.94
CA GLY A 399 -23.81 35.71 9.70
C GLY A 399 -23.04 34.50 9.17
N MET A 400 -23.77 33.52 8.62
CA MET A 400 -23.16 32.39 7.91
C MET A 400 -22.44 32.91 6.67
N ILE A 401 -21.11 32.81 6.66
CA ILE A 401 -20.33 32.93 5.43
C ILE A 401 -20.30 31.53 4.83
N THR A 402 -21.13 31.26 3.83
CA THR A 402 -20.99 30.05 3.00
C THR A 402 -19.78 30.26 2.10
N PRO A 403 -18.71 29.47 2.21
CA PRO A 403 -17.61 29.60 1.28
C PRO A 403 -18.11 29.20 -0.11
N THR A 404 -18.09 30.14 -1.04
CA THR A 404 -18.38 29.90 -2.47
C THR A 404 -17.23 29.08 -3.06
N VAL A 405 -17.30 27.75 -2.97
CA VAL A 405 -16.23 26.85 -3.44
C VAL A 405 -16.76 25.81 -4.45
N TYR A 406 -17.57 26.26 -5.42
CA TYR A 406 -18.03 25.37 -6.49
C TYR A 406 -17.01 25.23 -7.64
N SER A 407 -16.06 26.15 -7.79
CA SER A 407 -15.05 26.06 -8.85
C SER A 407 -13.81 25.28 -8.37
N GLY A 408 -13.65 24.04 -8.84
CA GLY A 408 -12.42 23.25 -8.68
C GLY A 408 -12.43 22.12 -7.64
N TYR A 409 -13.59 21.80 -7.06
CA TYR A 409 -13.78 20.71 -6.07
C TYR A 409 -14.76 19.62 -6.57
N ASP A 410 -14.72 19.35 -7.86
CA ASP A 410 -15.60 18.46 -8.62
C ASP A 410 -15.72 17.03 -8.06
N MET A 411 -14.77 16.56 -7.25
CA MET A 411 -14.83 15.24 -6.58
C MET A 411 -14.79 15.26 -5.05
N LYS A 412 -14.86 16.43 -4.42
CA LYS A 412 -14.75 16.57 -2.95
C LYS A 412 -16.07 16.93 -2.28
N ASN A 413 -17.16 16.96 -3.05
CA ASN A 413 -18.49 17.28 -2.56
C ASN A 413 -19.28 16.00 -2.31
N ILE A 414 -19.71 15.80 -1.08
CA ILE A 414 -20.59 14.73 -0.66
C ILE A 414 -21.99 15.34 -0.50
N THR A 415 -22.79 15.21 -1.56
CA THR A 415 -24.13 15.80 -1.67
C THR A 415 -25.23 14.76 -1.42
N PHE A 416 -26.46 15.20 -1.14
CA PHE A 416 -27.60 14.29 -0.95
C PHE A 416 -27.90 13.39 -2.14
N ASP A 417 -27.54 13.79 -3.37
CA ASP A 417 -27.66 12.96 -4.57
C ASP A 417 -26.84 11.66 -4.48
N ASN A 418 -25.80 11.64 -3.63
CA ASN A 418 -24.86 10.53 -3.53
C ASN A 418 -25.00 9.74 -2.22
N VAL A 419 -25.86 10.21 -1.31
CA VAL A 419 -25.97 9.73 0.06
C VAL A 419 -27.23 8.88 0.23
N TYR A 420 -27.13 7.75 0.93
CA TYR A 420 -28.27 6.84 1.14
C TYR A 420 -29.13 7.22 2.34
N LYS A 421 -28.55 7.93 3.31
CA LYS A 421 -29.21 8.40 4.54
C LYS A 421 -28.57 9.70 4.99
N GLU A 422 -29.37 10.61 5.52
CA GLU A 422 -28.87 11.89 6.06
C GLU A 422 -27.62 11.69 6.94
N PRO A 423 -26.56 12.49 6.75
CA PRO A 423 -25.35 12.42 7.56
C PRO A 423 -25.65 12.53 9.06
N GLN A 424 -25.09 11.62 9.85
CA GLN A 424 -25.17 11.73 11.30
C GLN A 424 -24.01 12.58 11.81
N ILE A 425 -24.31 13.58 12.65
CA ILE A 425 -23.32 14.47 13.23
C ILE A 425 -23.22 14.16 14.72
N ASN A 426 -22.07 13.66 15.15
CA ASN A 426 -21.75 13.44 16.56
C ASN A 426 -20.76 14.50 17.02
N LEU A 427 -21.04 15.17 18.14
CA LEU A 427 -20.12 16.15 18.72
C LEU A 427 -19.24 15.48 19.78
N GLU A 428 -17.93 15.49 19.55
CA GLU A 428 -16.96 15.07 20.56
C GLU A 428 -16.89 16.06 21.73
N LYS A 429 -16.50 15.58 22.91
CA LYS A 429 -16.27 16.45 24.07
C LYS A 429 -15.08 17.37 23.78
N LEU A 430 -15.28 18.68 23.97
CA LEU A 430 -14.19 19.64 23.88
C LEU A 430 -13.15 19.36 24.96
N VAL A 431 -11.88 19.58 24.64
CA VAL A 431 -10.79 19.48 25.63
C VAL A 431 -10.76 20.78 26.44
N GLN A 432 -11.00 20.65 27.74
CA GLN A 432 -10.93 21.77 28.68
C GLN A 432 -9.51 21.93 29.22
N THR A 433 -8.91 20.82 29.64
CA THR A 433 -7.54 20.81 30.15
C THR A 433 -6.73 19.72 29.48
N LEU A 434 -5.46 20.02 29.20
CA LEU A 434 -4.49 19.08 28.66
C LEU A 434 -3.23 19.14 29.52
N THR A 435 -2.91 18.04 30.18
CA THR A 435 -1.68 17.87 30.94
C THR A 435 -0.60 17.26 30.05
N MET A 436 0.46 18.01 29.78
CA MET A 436 1.64 17.55 29.05
C MET A 436 2.73 17.11 30.03
N VAL A 437 3.32 15.94 29.80
CA VAL A 437 4.49 15.46 30.52
C VAL A 437 5.75 15.85 29.73
N VAL A 438 6.59 16.69 30.31
CA VAL A 438 7.91 17.07 29.76
C VAL A 438 8.98 16.19 30.37
N HIS A 439 9.81 15.58 29.51
CA HIS A 439 10.92 14.70 29.87
C HIS A 439 12.23 15.46 29.73
N ALA A 440 12.70 16.10 30.81
CA ALA A 440 13.94 16.88 30.81
C ALA A 440 14.97 16.22 31.71
N GLU A 441 16.16 15.92 31.19
CA GLU A 441 17.31 15.38 31.95
C GLU A 441 17.02 14.11 32.78
N GLY A 442 16.01 13.32 32.38
CA GLY A 442 15.59 12.09 33.08
C GLY A 442 14.44 12.30 34.08
N ASP A 443 14.03 13.54 34.33
CA ASP A 443 12.88 13.88 35.18
C ASP A 443 11.62 14.15 34.35
N LYS A 444 10.46 13.82 34.93
CA LYS A 444 9.14 14.10 34.37
C LYS A 444 8.49 15.28 35.09
N THR A 445 8.17 16.34 34.36
CA THR A 445 7.42 17.50 34.88
C THR A 445 6.09 17.64 34.16
N GLU A 446 5.00 17.82 34.90
CA GLU A 446 3.66 17.99 34.34
C GLU A 446 3.29 19.48 34.22
N TYR A 447 2.87 19.89 33.02
CA TYR A 447 2.34 21.22 32.75
C TYR A 447 0.91 21.10 32.25
N THR A 448 -0.01 21.88 32.84
CA THR A 448 -1.43 21.86 32.43
C THR A 448 -1.77 23.10 31.64
N PHE A 449 -2.28 22.89 30.44
CA PHE A 449 -2.78 23.92 29.53
C PHE A 449 -4.31 23.87 29.55
N SER A 450 -4.95 25.03 29.47
CA SER A 450 -6.42 25.14 29.54
C SER A 450 -6.97 25.85 28.33
N ASN A 451 -8.07 25.34 27.78
CA ASN A 451 -8.84 26.00 26.75
C ASN A 451 -9.82 26.98 27.42
N SER A 452 -9.47 28.27 27.41
CA SER A 452 -10.25 29.33 28.06
C SER A 452 -11.67 29.49 27.49
N SER A 453 -11.91 28.99 26.27
CA SER A 453 -13.22 29.03 25.61
C SER A 453 -14.17 27.92 26.09
N VAL A 454 -13.69 26.97 26.90
CA VAL A 454 -14.44 25.76 27.31
C VAL A 454 -14.61 25.75 28.82
N ARG A 455 -15.86 25.91 29.28
CA ARG A 455 -16.20 25.92 30.72
C ARG A 455 -16.28 24.53 31.33
N GLU A 456 -16.71 23.53 30.56
CA GLU A 456 -16.83 22.14 30.97
C GLU A 456 -16.45 21.25 29.79
N GLY A 457 -15.48 20.37 29.98
CA GLY A 457 -14.94 19.53 28.92
C GLY A 457 -14.09 18.37 29.45
N ALA A 458 -13.42 17.68 28.54
CA ALA A 458 -12.53 16.58 28.87
C ALA A 458 -11.19 17.11 29.41
N SER A 459 -10.62 16.36 30.37
CA SER A 459 -9.24 16.52 30.82
C SER A 459 -8.41 15.40 30.20
N LEU A 460 -7.45 15.74 29.36
CA LEU A 460 -6.56 14.78 28.69
C LEU A 460 -5.15 14.84 29.27
N LYS A 461 -4.41 13.75 29.13
CA LYS A 461 -2.99 13.68 29.48
C LYS A 461 -2.19 13.14 28.29
N CYS A 462 -1.12 13.83 27.94
CA CYS A 462 -0.18 13.40 26.91
C CYS A 462 1.19 13.15 27.56
N ASP A 463 1.58 11.87 27.65
CA ASP A 463 2.93 11.45 28.03
C ASP A 463 3.67 10.99 26.77
N ASN A 464 4.58 11.85 26.27
CA ASN A 464 5.39 11.59 25.08
C ASN A 464 6.86 11.88 25.39
N ALA A 465 7.69 10.84 25.34
CA ALA A 465 9.12 10.91 25.67
C ALA A 465 9.94 11.85 24.78
N LEU A 466 9.44 12.19 23.59
CA LEU A 466 10.11 13.10 22.65
C LEU A 466 9.85 14.58 22.94
N ILE A 467 9.04 14.90 23.96
CA ILE A 467 8.76 16.28 24.38
C ILE A 467 9.69 16.61 25.55
N ASN A 468 10.82 17.26 25.24
CA ASN A 468 11.89 17.49 26.21
C ASN A 468 11.98 18.93 26.73
N THR A 469 11.20 19.86 26.18
CA THR A 469 11.19 21.27 26.61
C THR A 469 9.78 21.80 26.84
N PHE A 470 9.65 22.80 27.73
CA PHE A 470 8.38 23.47 27.95
C PHE A 470 7.83 24.13 26.68
N ALA A 471 8.70 24.79 25.88
CA ALA A 471 8.28 25.45 24.64
C ALA A 471 7.67 24.45 23.65
N HIS A 472 8.30 23.30 23.48
CA HIS A 472 7.79 22.23 22.61
C HIS A 472 6.47 21.66 23.14
N ALA A 473 6.35 21.45 24.45
CA ALA A 473 5.10 21.01 25.08
C ALA A 473 3.95 22.01 24.88
N GLN A 474 4.25 23.31 24.98
CA GLN A 474 3.28 24.37 24.73
C GLN A 474 2.78 24.36 23.27
N ASP A 475 3.69 24.24 22.30
CA ASP A 475 3.34 24.19 20.88
C ASP A 475 2.48 22.98 20.53
N VAL A 476 2.82 21.80 21.07
CA VAL A 476 2.03 20.57 20.86
C VAL A 476 0.69 20.68 21.57
N ALA A 477 0.63 21.24 22.79
CA ALA A 477 -0.61 21.41 23.53
C ALA A 477 -1.61 22.32 22.80
N HIS A 478 -1.14 23.47 22.28
CA HIS A 478 -1.98 24.36 21.49
C HIS A 478 -2.53 23.65 20.26
N TRP A 479 -1.69 22.93 19.51
CA TRP A 479 -2.13 22.15 18.35
C TRP A 479 -3.20 21.11 18.69
N ILE A 480 -3.02 20.33 19.77
CA ILE A 480 -4.01 19.33 20.21
C ILE A 480 -5.33 20.01 20.59
N ILE A 481 -5.27 21.14 21.30
CA ILE A 481 -6.47 21.91 21.67
C ILE A 481 -7.19 22.45 20.43
N ASP A 482 -6.45 22.99 19.46
CA ASP A 482 -7.01 23.52 18.21
C ASP A 482 -7.70 22.42 17.39
N GLU A 483 -7.06 21.27 17.21
CA GLU A 483 -7.68 20.11 16.53
C GLU A 483 -8.87 19.54 17.33
N SER A 484 -8.87 19.68 18.67
CA SER A 484 -10.02 19.28 19.50
C SER A 484 -11.25 20.17 19.28
N ASN A 485 -11.08 21.42 18.83
CA ASN A 485 -12.19 22.31 18.52
C ASN A 485 -12.96 21.87 17.25
N LEU A 486 -12.30 21.12 16.35
CA LEU A 486 -12.92 20.43 15.22
C LEU A 486 -13.67 19.18 15.69
N ARG A 487 -14.69 19.38 16.53
CA ARG A 487 -15.37 18.31 17.27
C ARG A 487 -16.52 17.64 16.52
N ALA A 488 -16.90 18.16 15.35
CA ALA A 488 -18.00 17.59 14.59
C ALA A 488 -17.51 16.38 13.81
N ASN A 489 -18.06 15.22 14.15
CA ASN A 489 -17.78 13.94 13.53
C ASN A 489 -18.96 13.58 12.62
N TYR A 490 -18.78 13.82 11.33
CA TYR A 490 -19.76 13.57 10.27
C TYR A 490 -19.64 12.13 9.80
N GLN A 491 -20.73 11.38 9.92
CA GLN A 491 -20.81 9.99 9.48
C GLN A 491 -21.78 9.90 8.31
N VAL A 492 -21.24 9.64 7.12
CA VAL A 492 -21.99 9.61 5.87
C VAL A 492 -22.05 8.19 5.34
N ASN A 493 -23.25 7.66 5.10
CA ASN A 493 -23.45 6.41 4.36
C ASN A 493 -23.85 6.74 2.93
N TRP A 494 -23.02 6.38 1.96
CA TRP A 494 -23.13 6.91 0.61
C TRP A 494 -22.50 5.96 -0.42
N ARG A 495 -22.63 6.34 -1.70
CA ARG A 495 -22.14 5.54 -2.82
C ARG A 495 -20.63 5.31 -2.78
N GLN A 496 -19.85 6.14 -2.07
CA GLN A 496 -18.38 6.16 -2.07
C GLN A 496 -17.75 6.63 -3.38
N ASN A 497 -16.57 7.25 -3.26
CA ASN A 497 -15.67 7.58 -4.35
C ASN A 497 -14.28 6.98 -4.04
N PRO A 498 -13.84 5.95 -4.77
CA PRO A 498 -12.52 5.40 -4.60
C PRO A 498 -11.40 6.45 -4.71
N ALA A 499 -11.52 7.56 -5.42
CA ALA A 499 -10.42 8.54 -5.48
C ALA A 499 -10.14 9.28 -4.15
N LEU A 500 -11.07 9.23 -3.18
CA LEU A 500 -10.95 9.90 -1.89
C LEU A 500 -10.20 9.02 -0.87
N GLU A 501 -9.21 9.62 -0.21
CA GLU A 501 -8.40 8.97 0.83
C GLU A 501 -8.59 9.62 2.19
N CYS A 502 -8.23 8.88 3.24
CA CYS A 502 -8.03 9.46 4.56
C CYS A 502 -7.06 10.66 4.48
N GLY A 503 -7.45 11.77 5.11
CA GLY A 503 -6.70 13.03 5.09
C GLY A 503 -7.18 14.03 4.04
N ASP A 504 -7.97 13.59 3.05
CA ASP A 504 -8.61 14.52 2.11
C ASP A 504 -9.63 15.41 2.80
N ILE A 505 -9.68 16.66 2.34
CA ILE A 505 -10.68 17.64 2.76
C ILE A 505 -11.86 17.56 1.80
N VAL A 506 -13.06 17.37 2.35
CA VAL A 506 -14.33 17.27 1.63
C VAL A 506 -15.35 18.25 2.17
N PHE A 507 -16.36 18.55 1.36
CA PHE A 507 -17.55 19.30 1.75
C PHE A 507 -18.71 18.34 1.92
N ILE A 508 -19.32 18.34 3.11
CA ILE A 508 -20.47 17.50 3.41
C ILE A 508 -21.71 18.39 3.47
N GLU A 509 -22.70 18.09 2.63
CA GLU A 509 -23.98 18.77 2.62
C GLU A 509 -24.81 18.39 3.86
N ASP A 510 -25.42 19.38 4.52
CA ASP A 510 -26.38 19.18 5.61
C ASP A 510 -27.82 19.47 5.18
N SER A 511 -28.78 19.12 6.03
CA SER A 511 -30.22 19.26 5.76
C SER A 511 -30.69 20.70 5.54
N PHE A 512 -29.85 21.70 5.82
CA PHE A 512 -30.12 23.12 5.62
C PHE A 512 -29.41 23.68 4.38
N GLY A 513 -28.77 22.82 3.57
CA GLY A 513 -28.03 23.19 2.37
C GLY A 513 -26.68 23.85 2.67
N ALA A 514 -26.20 23.79 3.91
CA ALA A 514 -24.85 24.24 4.22
C ALA A 514 -23.84 23.13 3.89
N GLN A 515 -22.65 23.54 3.47
CA GLN A 515 -21.55 22.64 3.14
C GLN A 515 -20.46 22.75 4.20
N LYS A 516 -20.26 21.68 4.96
CA LYS A 516 -19.30 21.65 6.05
C LYS A 516 -17.98 21.06 5.58
N GLN A 517 -16.94 21.87 5.62
CA GLN A 517 -15.58 21.45 5.30
C GLN A 517 -15.06 20.53 6.41
N SER A 518 -14.71 19.30 6.04
CA SER A 518 -14.29 18.26 6.98
C SER A 518 -13.16 17.43 6.39
N ARG A 519 -12.25 16.96 7.24
CA ARG A 519 -11.15 16.05 6.88
C ARG A 519 -11.60 14.62 7.06
N ILE A 520 -11.46 13.78 6.04
CA ILE A 520 -11.77 12.34 6.16
C ILE A 520 -10.79 11.71 7.15
N THR A 521 -11.31 11.04 8.17
CA THR A 521 -10.53 10.29 9.17
C THR A 521 -10.74 8.77 9.07
N LYS A 522 -11.82 8.35 8.41
CA LYS A 522 -12.07 6.95 8.08
C LYS A 522 -12.89 6.82 6.80
N ASN A 523 -12.50 5.89 5.96
CA ASN A 523 -13.31 5.39 4.85
C ASN A 523 -13.53 3.89 5.00
N GLU A 524 -14.74 3.46 4.69
CA GLU A 524 -15.13 2.07 4.57
C GLU A 524 -15.75 1.88 3.19
N PHE A 525 -15.14 1.04 2.38
CA PHE A 525 -15.61 0.64 1.06
C PHE A 525 -16.13 -0.78 1.14
N GLU A 526 -17.36 -0.98 0.68
CA GLU A 526 -18.01 -2.27 0.60
C GLU A 526 -18.39 -2.55 -0.86
N PHE A 527 -17.88 -3.64 -1.40
CA PHE A 527 -18.26 -4.13 -2.72
C PHE A 527 -18.90 -5.51 -2.60
N ALA A 528 -20.11 -5.64 -3.11
CA ALA A 528 -20.83 -6.91 -3.26
C ALA A 528 -21.75 -6.83 -4.48
N GLY A 529 -21.15 -6.74 -5.67
CA GLY A 529 -21.85 -6.48 -6.95
C GLY A 529 -22.07 -4.99 -7.24
N TYR A 530 -22.07 -4.13 -6.23
CA TYR A 530 -21.98 -2.67 -6.37
C TYR A 530 -21.13 -2.09 -5.22
N LEU A 531 -20.55 -0.91 -5.45
CA LEU A 531 -19.79 -0.18 -4.44
C LEU A 531 -20.71 0.70 -3.58
N SER A 532 -20.53 0.61 -2.27
CA SER A 532 -21.13 1.48 -1.26
C SER A 532 -20.18 1.63 -0.07
N GLY A 533 -20.57 2.39 0.94
CA GLY A 533 -19.92 2.31 2.23
C GLY A 533 -20.09 3.56 3.09
N LYS A 534 -19.15 3.76 4.02
CA LYS A 534 -19.24 4.81 5.02
C LYS A 534 -17.99 5.68 5.07
N THR A 535 -18.18 7.00 5.10
CA THR A 535 -17.10 7.96 5.35
C THR A 535 -17.34 8.61 6.70
N VAL A 536 -16.27 8.72 7.48
CA VAL A 536 -16.22 9.50 8.70
C VAL A 536 -15.27 10.66 8.46
N ALA A 537 -15.76 11.88 8.66
CA ALA A 537 -14.97 13.08 8.51
C ALA A 537 -15.11 13.98 9.75
N ARG A 538 -14.02 14.67 10.08
CA ARG A 538 -13.91 15.55 11.25
C ARG A 538 -13.79 17.00 10.79
N GLY A 539 -14.59 17.89 11.36
CA GLY A 539 -14.62 19.30 10.99
C GLY A 539 -15.22 20.21 12.06
N GLY A 540 -15.47 21.46 11.67
CA GLY A 540 -16.21 22.43 12.48
C GLY A 540 -17.72 22.14 12.49
N VAL A 541 -18.42 22.77 13.43
CA VAL A 541 -19.89 22.72 13.54
C VAL A 541 -20.56 23.69 12.59
#